data_AF-A0A497D596-F1
#
_entry.id   AF-A0A497D596-F1
#
_cell.length_a   1.000
_cell.length_b   1.000
_cell.length_c   1.000
_cell.angle_alpha   90.00
_cell.angle_beta   90.00
_cell.angle_gamma   90.00
#
_symmetry.space_group_name_H-M   'P 1'
#
loop_
_entity.id
_entity.type
_entity.pdbx_description
1 polymer ?
#
loop_
_entity_poly.entity_id
_entity_poly.type
_entity_poly.pdbx_seq_one_letter_code
_entity_poly.pdbx_strand_id
1 'polypeptide(L)'
;MRYRQIVLLIAILSLAVGSSAQEQEEITPQQTEEYTEQSKQIIHFLEGTLNFLGDDTQLPSDKDVIINSSYLKFFKDDKVQIEDDLDENREIQISKDVQAYLKDIDFFFKEVTFTFNIDKVEQLVNEKGEIYFKVTM
;
A
#
# COMPACT_ATOMS: atom_id res chain seq x y z
N MET A 1 -56.66 32.45 12.45
CA MET A 1 -55.39 32.22 13.18
C MET A 1 -55.11 30.73 13.47
N ARG A 2 -55.25 29.81 12.49
CA ARG A 2 -55.00 28.36 12.73
C ARG A 2 -53.86 27.75 11.89
N TYR A 3 -53.43 28.43 10.83
CA TYR A 3 -52.37 27.92 9.93
C TYR A 3 -50.95 28.35 10.33
N ARG A 4 -50.78 29.44 11.10
CA ARG A 4 -49.45 29.93 11.56
C ARG A 4 -48.80 29.01 12.59
N GLN A 5 -49.57 28.19 13.32
CA GLN A 5 -49.02 27.25 14.29
C GLN A 5 -48.64 25.90 13.67
N ILE A 6 -49.22 25.52 12.52
CA ILE A 6 -48.88 24.28 11.81
C ILE A 6 -47.53 24.41 11.09
N VAL A 7 -47.21 25.60 10.56
CA VAL A 7 -45.92 25.87 9.91
C VAL A 7 -44.74 25.78 10.90
N LEU A 8 -44.96 26.15 12.16
CA LEU A 8 -43.94 26.08 13.22
C LEU A 8 -43.64 24.63 13.68
N LEU A 9 -44.58 23.71 13.52
CA LEU A 9 -44.41 22.29 13.88
C LEU A 9 -43.64 21.48 12.83
N ILE A 10 -43.71 21.88 11.56
CA ILE A 10 -42.98 21.22 10.46
C ILE A 10 -41.50 21.69 10.40
N ALA A 11 -41.22 22.91 10.86
CA ALA A 11 -39.85 23.46 10.89
C ALA A 11 -38.95 22.82 11.97
N ILE A 12 -39.53 22.15 12.98
CA ILE A 12 -38.76 21.52 14.07
C ILE A 12 -38.41 20.06 13.74
N LEU A 13 -39.13 19.42 12.83
CA LEU A 13 -38.95 17.99 12.51
C LEU A 13 -37.81 17.74 11.48
N SER A 14 -37.28 18.78 10.85
CA SER A 14 -36.20 18.66 9.84
C SER A 14 -34.78 18.77 10.40
N LEU A 15 -34.62 18.96 11.73
CA LEU A 15 -33.32 19.05 12.41
C LEU A 15 -32.80 17.70 12.95
N ALA A 16 -33.51 16.60 12.73
CA ALA A 16 -33.07 15.25 13.09
C ALA A 16 -32.46 14.52 11.88
N VAL A 17 -31.62 15.20 11.10
CA VAL A 17 -30.73 14.49 10.15
C VAL A 17 -29.67 13.81 11.01
N GLY A 18 -29.79 12.49 11.11
CA GLY A 18 -28.94 11.64 11.93
C GLY A 18 -27.46 11.95 11.70
N SER A 19 -26.79 12.34 12.77
CA SER A 19 -25.34 12.17 12.85
C SER A 19 -25.08 10.67 12.94
N SER A 20 -24.87 10.02 11.80
CA SER A 20 -24.17 8.75 11.75
C SER A 20 -22.74 9.05 12.19
N ALA A 21 -22.46 8.90 13.49
CA ALA A 21 -21.09 8.71 13.94
C ALA A 21 -20.62 7.41 13.27
N GLN A 22 -19.75 7.50 12.27
CA GLN A 22 -19.02 6.32 11.79
C GLN A 22 -18.27 5.74 12.99
N GLU A 23 -18.56 4.49 13.34
CA GLU A 23 -17.70 3.72 14.24
C GLU A 23 -16.31 3.71 13.61
N GLN A 24 -15.38 4.44 14.24
CA GLN A 24 -13.98 4.41 13.85
C GLN A 24 -13.47 3.02 14.18
N GLU A 25 -12.98 2.29 13.17
CA GLU A 25 -12.40 0.97 13.36
C GLU A 25 -11.19 1.14 14.30
N GLU A 26 -11.32 0.69 15.55
CA GLU A 26 -10.25 0.75 16.55
C GLU A 26 -9.63 -0.63 16.70
N ILE A 27 -8.33 -0.74 16.41
CA ILE A 27 -7.55 -1.95 16.66
C ILE A 27 -6.91 -1.90 18.05
N THR A 28 -6.76 -3.06 18.67
CA THR A 28 -6.10 -3.16 19.98
C THR A 28 -4.60 -2.86 19.88
N PRO A 29 -3.94 -2.50 21.00
CA PRO A 29 -2.49 -2.36 21.03
C PRO A 29 -1.74 -3.61 20.57
N GLN A 30 -2.26 -4.80 20.91
CA GLN A 30 -1.68 -6.07 20.48
C GLN A 30 -1.78 -6.26 18.96
N GLN A 31 -2.92 -5.95 18.35
CA GLN A 31 -3.06 -5.98 16.89
C GLN A 31 -2.17 -4.94 16.21
N THR A 32 -1.97 -3.78 16.83
CA THR A 32 -1.08 -2.74 16.31
C THR A 32 0.36 -3.23 16.24
N GLU A 33 0.84 -3.91 17.30
CA GLU A 33 2.16 -4.53 17.34
C GLU A 33 2.27 -5.66 16.30
N GLU A 34 1.25 -6.52 16.20
CA GLU A 34 1.21 -7.61 15.23
C GLU A 34 1.29 -7.10 13.78
N TYR A 35 0.48 -6.11 13.41
CA TYR A 35 0.49 -5.53 12.07
C TYR A 35 1.76 -4.73 11.79
N THR A 36 2.38 -4.16 12.82
CA THR A 36 3.71 -3.56 12.70
C THR A 36 4.75 -4.60 12.29
N GLU A 37 4.77 -5.76 12.94
CA GLU A 37 5.70 -6.85 12.59
C GLU A 37 5.39 -7.45 11.21
N GLN A 38 4.11 -7.64 10.88
CA GLN A 38 3.72 -8.09 9.53
C GLN A 38 4.16 -7.11 8.45
N SER A 39 4.05 -5.80 8.69
CA SER A 39 4.51 -4.76 7.75
C SER A 39 6.02 -4.89 7.49
N LYS A 40 6.83 -5.11 8.53
CA LYS A 40 8.27 -5.35 8.38
C LYS A 40 8.57 -6.62 7.60
N GLN A 41 7.83 -7.70 7.86
CA GLN A 41 7.98 -8.96 7.12
C GLN A 41 7.70 -8.80 5.63
N ILE A 42 6.69 -8.02 5.25
CA ILE A 42 6.39 -7.72 3.84
C ILE A 42 7.57 -6.99 3.19
N ILE A 43 8.18 -6.03 3.88
CA ILE A 43 9.35 -5.29 3.36
C ILE A 43 10.57 -6.19 3.21
N HIS A 44 10.85 -7.07 4.17
CA HIS A 44 11.93 -8.05 4.03
C HIS A 44 11.67 -9.07 2.92
N PHE A 45 10.40 -9.45 2.73
CA PHE A 45 10.01 -10.31 1.62
C PHE A 45 10.22 -9.61 0.27
N LEU A 46 9.87 -8.32 0.18
CA LEU A 46 10.17 -7.50 -0.99
C LEU A 46 11.67 -7.43 -1.24
N GLU A 47 12.49 -7.12 -0.23
CA GLU A 47 13.97 -7.10 -0.33
C GLU A 47 14.52 -8.39 -0.93
N GLY A 48 14.15 -9.53 -0.32
CA GLY A 48 14.58 -10.85 -0.77
C GLY A 48 14.10 -11.16 -2.19
N THR A 49 12.90 -10.70 -2.57
CA THR A 49 12.38 -10.88 -3.93
C THR A 49 13.19 -10.07 -4.95
N LEU A 50 13.51 -8.81 -4.65
CA LEU A 50 14.29 -7.98 -5.58
C LEU A 50 15.71 -8.55 -5.76
N ASN A 51 16.34 -8.99 -4.67
CA ASN A 51 17.64 -9.65 -4.70
C ASN A 51 17.60 -10.97 -5.50
N PHE A 52 16.57 -11.80 -5.30
CA PHE A 52 16.38 -13.03 -6.05
C PHE A 52 16.21 -12.77 -7.56
N LEU A 53 15.47 -11.72 -7.93
CA LEU A 53 15.27 -11.36 -9.33
C LEU A 53 16.56 -10.88 -10.00
N GLY A 54 17.41 -10.14 -9.30
CA GLY A 54 18.67 -9.64 -9.85
C GLY A 54 19.87 -10.58 -9.72
N ASP A 55 19.67 -11.82 -9.27
CA ASP A 55 20.69 -12.87 -9.18
C ASP A 55 20.62 -13.79 -10.41
N ASP A 56 21.66 -13.80 -11.25
CA ASP A 56 21.73 -14.60 -12.49
C ASP A 56 21.92 -16.10 -12.28
N THR A 57 22.13 -16.54 -11.04
CA THR A 57 22.22 -17.97 -10.69
C THR A 57 20.85 -18.61 -10.45
N GLN A 58 19.80 -17.80 -10.28
CA GLN A 58 18.43 -18.30 -10.09
C GLN A 58 17.81 -18.81 -11.39
N LEU A 59 16.89 -19.77 -11.27
CA LEU A 59 16.21 -20.33 -12.43
C LEU A 59 15.29 -19.29 -13.10
N PRO A 60 15.38 -19.08 -14.43
CA PRO A 60 14.49 -18.15 -15.13
C PRO A 60 12.99 -18.44 -14.91
N SER A 61 12.61 -19.72 -14.79
CA SER A 61 11.23 -20.12 -14.51
C SER A 61 10.71 -19.62 -13.17
N ASP A 62 11.58 -19.54 -12.16
CA ASP A 62 11.18 -19.12 -10.82
C ASP A 62 11.00 -17.60 -10.79
N LYS A 63 11.89 -16.87 -11.48
CA LYS A 63 11.74 -15.42 -11.71
C LYS A 63 10.45 -15.10 -12.47
N ASP A 64 10.13 -15.87 -13.51
CA ASP A 64 8.89 -15.74 -14.27
C ASP A 64 7.65 -15.91 -13.39
N VAL A 65 7.65 -16.87 -12.47
CA VAL A 65 6.54 -17.07 -11.52
C VAL A 65 6.37 -15.87 -10.59
N ILE A 66 7.47 -15.25 -10.17
CA ILE A 66 7.42 -14.04 -9.34
C ILE A 66 6.81 -12.88 -10.12
N ILE A 67 7.37 -12.59 -11.29
CA ILE A 67 6.98 -11.46 -12.15
C ILE A 67 5.52 -11.56 -12.59
N ASN A 68 5.04 -12.77 -12.90
CA ASN A 68 3.71 -12.93 -13.47
C ASN A 68 2.61 -13.25 -12.45
N SER A 69 2.96 -13.79 -11.28
CA SER A 69 1.95 -14.26 -10.31
C SER A 69 2.23 -13.87 -8.87
N SER A 70 3.45 -14.07 -8.37
CA SER A 70 3.70 -13.99 -6.92
C SER A 70 3.79 -12.56 -6.39
N TYR A 71 4.02 -11.55 -7.25
CA TYR A 71 4.09 -10.16 -6.83
C TYR A 71 2.79 -9.64 -6.18
N LEU A 72 1.63 -10.22 -6.55
CA LEU A 72 0.32 -9.89 -5.95
C LEU A 72 0.20 -10.29 -4.47
N LYS A 73 1.19 -11.00 -3.91
CA LYS A 73 1.24 -11.31 -2.47
C LYS A 73 1.65 -10.10 -1.62
N PHE A 74 2.30 -9.09 -2.22
CA PHE A 74 2.85 -7.93 -1.52
C PHE A 74 2.59 -6.59 -2.23
N PHE A 75 2.08 -6.62 -3.46
CA PHE A 75 1.47 -5.46 -4.11
C PHE A 75 -0.05 -5.60 -4.15
N LYS A 76 -0.72 -4.46 -4.01
CA LYS A 76 -2.18 -4.38 -4.02
C LYS A 76 -2.79 -4.91 -5.33
N ASP A 77 -2.22 -4.51 -6.46
CA ASP A 77 -2.66 -4.88 -7.80
C ASP A 77 -1.56 -4.59 -8.84
N ASP A 78 -1.82 -4.91 -10.10
CA ASP A 78 -0.92 -4.71 -11.23
C ASP A 78 -0.75 -3.23 -11.63
N LYS A 79 -1.55 -2.32 -11.06
CA LYS A 79 -1.54 -0.89 -11.38
C LYS A 79 -0.72 -0.06 -10.41
N VAL A 80 -0.15 -0.67 -9.37
CA VAL A 80 0.81 0.01 -8.51
C VAL A 80 1.97 0.52 -9.37
N GLN A 81 2.26 1.81 -9.22
CA GLN A 81 3.31 2.51 -9.93
C GLN A 81 4.57 2.59 -9.07
N ILE A 82 5.71 2.21 -9.64
CA ILE A 82 7.03 2.28 -9.00
C ILE A 82 7.89 3.24 -9.80
N GLU A 83 8.61 4.14 -9.14
CA GLU A 83 9.59 5.01 -9.80
C GLU A 83 10.73 4.16 -10.39
N ASP A 84 11.09 4.43 -11.64
CA ASP A 84 12.14 3.70 -12.35
C ASP A 84 13.53 4.27 -12.03
N ASP A 85 14.07 3.84 -10.89
CA ASP A 85 15.37 4.26 -10.35
C ASP A 85 16.51 3.27 -10.64
N LEU A 86 16.26 2.27 -11.50
CA LEU A 86 17.23 1.22 -11.83
C LEU A 86 18.36 1.66 -12.78
N ASP A 87 18.19 2.79 -13.46
CA ASP A 87 19.20 3.37 -14.37
C ASP A 87 19.63 4.75 -13.87
N GLU A 88 20.88 4.84 -13.42
CA GLU A 88 21.49 6.07 -12.89
C GLU A 88 21.63 7.20 -13.93
N ASN A 89 21.59 6.87 -15.23
CA ASN A 89 21.74 7.84 -16.31
C ASN A 89 20.40 8.44 -16.76
N ARG A 90 19.30 8.07 -16.09
CA ARG A 90 17.96 8.54 -16.45
C ARG A 90 17.76 10.01 -16.06
N GLU A 91 17.55 10.85 -17.07
CA GLU A 91 17.30 12.28 -16.86
C GLU A 91 15.85 12.62 -16.48
N ILE A 92 14.89 11.73 -16.81
CA ILE A 92 13.45 11.97 -16.62
C ILE A 92 12.87 10.91 -15.69
N GLN A 93 12.30 11.35 -14.58
CA GLN A 93 11.53 10.49 -13.68
C GLN A 93 10.32 9.92 -14.39
N ILE A 94 10.24 8.59 -14.43
CA ILE A 94 9.09 7.86 -14.93
C ILE A 94 8.64 6.85 -13.89
N SER A 95 7.37 6.47 -13.93
CA SER A 95 6.84 5.37 -13.14
C SER A 95 6.42 4.21 -14.04
N LYS A 96 6.59 3.00 -13.54
CA LYS A 96 6.26 1.75 -14.23
C LYS A 96 5.26 0.94 -13.41
N ASP A 97 4.42 0.19 -14.11
CA ASP A 97 3.65 -0.90 -13.50
C ASP A 97 4.61 -1.92 -12.86
N VAL A 98 4.15 -2.56 -11.78
CA VAL A 98 4.96 -3.51 -10.99
C VAL A 98 5.68 -4.53 -11.87
N GLN A 99 4.97 -5.19 -12.79
CA GLN A 99 5.55 -6.25 -13.60
C GLN A 99 6.67 -5.75 -14.52
N ALA A 100 6.57 -4.51 -15.01
CA ALA A 100 7.59 -3.92 -15.85
C ALA A 100 8.84 -3.61 -15.01
N TYR A 101 8.67 -3.01 -13.83
CA TYR A 101 9.77 -2.76 -12.90
C TYR A 101 10.50 -4.05 -12.49
N LEU A 102 9.76 -5.11 -12.14
CA LEU A 102 10.37 -6.40 -11.76
C LEU A 102 11.10 -7.10 -12.92
N LYS A 103 10.60 -6.99 -14.16
CA LYS A 103 11.31 -7.48 -15.35
C LYS A 103 12.61 -6.75 -15.58
N ASP A 104 12.60 -5.44 -15.36
CA ASP A 104 13.79 -4.62 -15.57
C ASP A 104 14.89 -4.98 -14.58
N ILE A 105 14.55 -5.40 -13.35
CA ILE A 105 15.55 -5.93 -12.41
C ILE A 105 16.24 -7.18 -12.97
N ASP A 106 15.49 -8.16 -13.48
CA ASP A 106 16.06 -9.37 -14.09
C ASP A 106 16.85 -9.06 -15.39
N PHE A 107 16.47 -8.02 -16.12
CA PHE A 107 17.14 -7.61 -17.35
C PHE A 107 18.44 -6.84 -17.11
N PHE A 108 18.44 -5.88 -16.17
CA PHE A 108 19.55 -4.96 -15.96
C PHE A 108 20.64 -5.54 -15.05
N PHE A 109 20.30 -6.41 -14.11
CA PHE A 109 21.24 -6.90 -13.11
C PHE A 109 21.59 -8.37 -13.31
N LYS A 110 22.87 -8.68 -13.07
CA LYS A 110 23.37 -10.06 -12.94
C LYS A 110 23.66 -10.45 -11.50
N GLU A 111 24.05 -9.45 -10.71
CA GLU A 111 24.24 -9.52 -9.28
C GLU A 111 23.89 -8.13 -8.73
N VAL A 112 22.96 -8.06 -7.79
CA VAL A 112 22.52 -6.81 -7.14
C VAL A 112 22.21 -7.08 -5.68
N THR A 113 22.33 -6.05 -4.84
CA THR A 113 21.93 -6.12 -3.43
C THR A 113 21.08 -4.90 -3.10
N PHE A 114 19.79 -5.12 -2.99
CA PHE A 114 18.83 -4.24 -2.34
C PHE A 114 18.94 -4.43 -0.83
N THR A 115 18.94 -3.31 -0.11
CA THR A 115 18.88 -3.27 1.36
C THR A 115 17.90 -2.20 1.79
N PHE A 116 16.95 -2.61 2.60
CA PHE A 116 15.81 -1.84 3.04
C PHE A 116 15.88 -1.64 4.55
N ASN A 117 16.28 -0.44 4.96
CA ASN A 117 16.33 -0.06 6.37
C ASN A 117 14.98 0.53 6.77
N ILE A 118 14.29 -0.09 7.73
CA ILE A 118 13.00 0.41 8.20
C ILE A 118 13.24 1.41 9.33
N ASP A 119 12.99 2.68 9.05
CA ASP A 119 13.09 3.76 10.05
C ASP A 119 11.88 3.79 10.97
N LYS A 120 10.69 3.62 10.39
CA LYS A 120 9.43 3.79 11.11
C LYS A 120 8.29 3.02 10.48
N VAL A 121 7.40 2.50 11.32
CA VAL A 121 6.10 1.95 10.93
C VAL A 121 5.02 2.70 11.70
N GLU A 122 4.08 3.32 10.99
CA GLU A 122 3.03 4.16 11.56
C GLU A 122 1.64 3.65 11.19
N GLN A 123 0.80 3.44 12.20
CA GLN A 123 -0.63 3.26 11.98
C GLN A 123 -1.27 4.60 11.61
N LEU A 124 -1.97 4.63 10.49
CA LEU A 124 -2.70 5.78 9.97
C LEU A 124 -4.12 5.36 9.59
N VAL A 125 -4.99 6.34 9.37
CA VAL A 125 -6.36 6.14 8.89
C VAL A 125 -6.51 6.92 7.60
N ASN A 126 -7.03 6.29 6.55
CA ASN A 126 -7.23 6.94 5.26
C ASN A 126 -8.54 7.75 5.23
N GLU A 127 -8.81 8.44 4.11
CA GLU A 127 -10.02 9.25 3.94
C GLU A 127 -11.34 8.46 4.05
N LYS A 128 -11.28 7.13 3.91
CA LYS A 128 -12.44 6.23 4.04
C LYS A 128 -12.65 5.73 5.47
N GLY A 129 -11.76 6.07 6.40
CA GLY A 129 -11.79 5.54 7.77
C GLY A 129 -11.11 4.19 7.93
N GLU A 130 -10.41 3.68 6.91
CA GLU A 130 -9.72 2.39 6.95
C GLU A 130 -8.32 2.56 7.56
N ILE A 131 -7.95 1.67 8.50
CA ILE A 131 -6.60 1.65 9.06
C ILE A 131 -5.61 1.10 8.03
N TYR A 132 -4.44 1.72 7.92
CA TYR A 132 -3.30 1.21 7.18
C TYR A 132 -1.99 1.51 7.91
N PHE A 133 -0.94 0.76 7.57
CA PHE A 133 0.40 0.93 8.15
C PHE A 133 1.33 1.51 7.10
N LYS A 134 1.89 2.69 7.38
CA LYS A 134 2.89 3.34 6.54
C LYS A 134 4.27 2.95 7.02
N VAL A 135 5.06 2.36 6.13
CA VAL A 135 6.49 2.12 6.36
C VAL A 135 7.30 3.26 5.76
N THR A 136 8.30 3.75 6.51
CA THR A 136 9.27 4.75 6.06
C THR A 136 10.67 4.14 6.11
N MET A 137 11.49 4.50 5.12
CA MET A 137 12.82 3.95 4.84
C MET A 137 13.81 5.08 4.55
#